data_AF-A0A067HBN8-F1
#
_entry.id   AF-A0A067HBN8-F1
#
_cell.length_a   1.000
_cell.length_b   1.000
_cell.length_c   1.000
_cell.angle_alpha   90.00
_cell.angle_beta   90.00
_cell.angle_gamma   90.00
#
_symmetry.space_group_name_H-M   'P 1'
#
loop_
_entity.id
_entity.type
_entity.pdbx_description
1 polymer ?
#
loop_
_entity_poly.entity_id
_entity_poly.type
_entity_poly.pdbx_seq_one_letter_code
_entity_poly.pdbx_strand_id
1 'polypeptide(L)'
;MAKSVTCLVITLAIFSVAASIDEKCGACNAVAEELERGLSKEKTRNHLDLRHRLDSKGQREGKLIDYRVSELRVVELLDGLCDKMQDYTLEKVNKKLKHMLMIFLLIVEGYLRKLKMSWQN
;
A
#
# COMPACT_ATOMS: atom_id res chain seq x y z
N MET A 1 -9.41 -32.77 25.61
CA MET A 1 -10.25 -32.17 24.55
C MET A 1 -10.32 -30.64 24.68
N ALA A 2 -10.86 -30.09 25.78
CA ALA A 2 -11.01 -28.63 25.96
C ALA A 2 -9.70 -27.80 25.84
N LYS A 3 -8.60 -28.23 26.48
CA LYS A 3 -7.29 -27.55 26.44
C LYS A 3 -6.66 -27.48 25.03
N SER A 4 -6.96 -28.47 24.18
CA SER A 4 -6.46 -28.51 22.81
C SER A 4 -7.27 -27.58 21.89
N VAL A 5 -8.55 -27.36 22.20
CA VAL A 5 -9.44 -26.49 21.43
C VAL A 5 -9.19 -25.03 21.78
N THR A 6 -8.96 -24.69 23.04
CA THR A 6 -8.59 -23.32 23.45
C THR A 6 -7.25 -22.87 22.86
N CYS A 7 -6.25 -23.75 22.81
CA CYS A 7 -4.96 -23.44 22.21
C CYS A 7 -5.09 -23.12 20.70
N LEU A 8 -5.98 -23.82 19.97
CA LEU A 8 -6.26 -23.58 18.55
C LEU A 8 -6.94 -22.24 18.28
N VAL A 9 -7.92 -21.87 19.11
CA VAL A 9 -8.65 -20.60 18.95
C VAL A 9 -7.70 -19.43 19.17
N ILE A 10 -6.78 -19.56 20.13
CA ILE A 10 -5.78 -18.53 20.44
C ILE A 10 -4.78 -18.37 19.27
N THR A 11 -4.28 -19.45 18.68
CA THR A 11 -3.34 -19.36 17.56
C THR A 11 -3.97 -18.78 16.29
N LEU A 12 -5.23 -19.12 15.99
CA LEU A 12 -5.97 -18.54 14.87
C LEU A 12 -6.27 -17.04 15.05
N ALA A 13 -6.55 -16.61 16.29
CA ALA A 13 -6.80 -15.21 16.61
C ALA A 13 -5.53 -14.35 16.43
N ILE A 14 -4.38 -14.82 16.92
CA ILE A 14 -3.10 -14.10 16.80
C ILE A 14 -2.70 -13.92 15.32
N PHE A 15 -2.95 -14.94 14.49
CA PHE A 15 -2.64 -14.90 13.06
C PHE A 15 -3.48 -13.86 12.30
N SER A 16 -4.75 -13.69 12.68
CA SER A 16 -5.66 -12.71 12.06
C SER A 16 -5.23 -11.27 12.36
N VAL A 17 -4.78 -10.99 13.58
CA VAL A 17 -4.31 -9.65 13.98
C VAL A 17 -3.02 -9.30 13.25
N ALA A 18 -2.05 -10.22 13.20
CA ALA A 18 -0.80 -10.02 12.48
C ALA A 18 -1.01 -9.76 10.98
N ALA A 19 -1.96 -10.48 10.36
CA ALA A 19 -2.29 -10.32 8.95
C ALA A 19 -2.88 -8.94 8.60
N SER A 20 -3.53 -8.26 9.55
CA SER A 20 -4.16 -6.95 9.35
C SER A 20 -3.19 -5.75 9.44
N ILE A 21 -2.06 -5.92 10.14
CA ILE A 21 -1.05 -4.88 10.30
C ILE A 21 -0.18 -4.76 9.05
N ASP A 22 0.19 -5.91 8.46
CA ASP A 22 1.00 -5.98 7.23
C ASP A 22 0.30 -5.33 6.02
N GLU A 23 -1.02 -5.39 5.96
CA GLU A 23 -1.79 -4.77 4.87
C GLU A 23 -1.73 -3.25 4.88
N LYS A 24 -1.79 -2.63 6.06
CA LYS A 24 -1.70 -1.16 6.20
C LYS A 24 -0.30 -0.66 5.85
N CYS A 25 0.74 -1.36 6.29
CA CYS A 25 2.13 -1.04 5.94
C CYS A 25 2.37 -1.23 4.43
N GLY A 26 1.81 -2.28 3.84
CA GLY A 26 1.87 -2.53 2.40
C GLY A 26 1.28 -1.41 1.55
N ALA A 27 0.20 -0.78 2.01
CA ALA A 27 -0.38 0.38 1.32
C ALA A 27 0.55 1.60 1.36
N CYS A 28 1.13 1.93 2.52
CA CYS A 28 2.07 3.05 2.64
C CYS A 28 3.33 2.84 1.78
N ASN A 29 3.86 1.61 1.74
CA ASN A 29 5.02 1.29 0.91
C ASN A 29 4.73 1.45 -0.58
N ALA A 30 3.53 1.07 -1.05
CA ALA A 30 3.13 1.28 -2.44
C ALA A 30 3.02 2.78 -2.78
N VAL A 31 2.45 3.58 -1.87
CA VAL A 31 2.38 5.05 -2.05
C VAL A 31 3.79 5.66 -2.12
N ALA A 32 4.69 5.24 -1.24
CA ALA A 32 6.07 5.73 -1.22
C ALA A 32 6.82 5.39 -2.52
N GLU A 33 6.69 4.15 -2.99
CA GLU A 33 7.31 3.70 -4.25
C GLU A 33 6.81 4.50 -5.46
N GLU A 34 5.51 4.74 -5.56
CA GLU A 34 4.95 5.53 -6.66
C GLU A 34 5.35 7.01 -6.59
N LEU A 35 5.50 7.56 -5.38
CA LEU A 35 5.98 8.92 -5.21
C LEU A 35 7.46 9.07 -5.62
N GLU A 36 8.32 8.12 -5.27
CA GLU A 36 9.71 8.05 -5.74
C GLU A 36 9.80 7.89 -7.26
N ARG A 37 8.90 7.09 -7.84
CA ARG A 37 8.78 6.93 -9.30
C ARG A 37 8.33 8.21 -9.99
N GLY A 38 7.44 8.98 -9.36
CA GLY A 38 7.03 10.30 -9.81
C GLY A 38 8.19 11.30 -9.78
N LEU A 39 8.94 11.33 -8.68
CA LEU A 39 10.10 12.20 -8.49
C LEU A 39 11.25 11.89 -9.46
N SER A 40 11.49 10.62 -9.78
CA SER A 40 12.54 10.22 -10.72
C SER A 40 12.19 10.51 -12.19
N LYS A 41 10.90 10.51 -12.55
CA LYS A 41 10.41 10.88 -13.88
C LYS A 41 10.26 12.39 -14.07
N GLU A 42 10.37 13.17 -13.00
CA GLU A 42 10.24 14.62 -13.02
C GLU A 42 11.31 15.24 -13.93
N LYS A 43 10.89 16.08 -14.88
CA LYS A 43 11.82 16.85 -15.70
C LYS A 43 12.35 18.02 -14.88
N THR A 44 13.68 18.16 -14.79
CA THR A 44 14.31 19.28 -14.07
C THR A 44 13.87 20.63 -14.65
N ARG A 45 12.98 21.32 -13.93
CA ARG A 45 12.58 22.70 -14.21
C ARG A 45 13.36 23.63 -13.27
N ASN A 46 14.03 24.64 -13.83
CA ASN A 46 14.86 25.56 -13.04
C ASN A 46 14.06 26.72 -12.42
N HIS A 47 12.96 27.16 -13.03
CA HIS A 47 12.19 28.30 -12.53
C HIS A 47 10.74 28.28 -13.02
N LEU A 48 9.81 28.65 -12.13
CA LEU A 48 8.42 28.99 -12.46
C LEU A 48 8.36 30.49 -12.71
N ASP A 49 8.00 30.87 -13.94
CA ASP A 49 7.79 32.27 -14.29
C ASP A 49 6.32 32.67 -14.07
N LEU A 50 6.03 33.33 -12.96
CA LEU A 50 4.68 33.82 -12.63
C LEU A 50 4.45 35.28 -13.09
N ARG A 51 5.27 35.78 -14.01
CA ARG A 51 5.23 37.16 -14.52
C ARG A 51 4.17 37.35 -15.59
N HIS A 52 2.91 37.51 -15.16
CA HIS A 52 1.77 37.65 -16.05
C HIS A 52 1.32 39.11 -16.29
N ARG A 53 1.68 40.07 -15.43
CA ARG A 53 1.25 41.48 -15.57
C ARG A 53 2.35 42.31 -16.24
N LEU A 54 2.02 43.04 -17.30
CA LEU A 54 2.88 44.10 -17.84
C LEU A 54 2.57 45.42 -17.13
N ASP A 55 3.60 46.10 -16.67
CA ASP A 55 3.48 47.49 -16.25
C ASP A 55 3.38 48.42 -17.48
N SER A 56 3.02 49.68 -17.26
CA SER A 56 2.95 50.69 -18.32
C SER A 56 4.33 51.10 -18.88
N LYS A 57 5.42 50.57 -18.33
CA LYS A 57 6.82 50.78 -18.75
C LYS A 57 7.37 49.59 -19.55
N GLY A 58 6.54 48.56 -19.81
CA GLY A 58 6.91 47.35 -20.54
C GLY A 58 7.66 46.29 -19.72
N GLN A 59 7.83 46.47 -18.41
CA GLN A 59 8.39 45.44 -17.53
C GLN A 59 7.31 44.46 -17.08
N ARG A 60 7.67 43.18 -17.00
CA ARG A 60 6.78 42.15 -16.47
C ARG A 60 6.90 42.06 -14.96
N GLU A 61 5.83 42.44 -14.28
CA GLU A 61 5.64 42.33 -12.84
C GLU A 61 5.28 40.89 -12.46
N GLY A 62 5.98 40.34 -11.48
CA GLY A 62 5.72 39.00 -10.93
C GLY A 62 6.96 38.36 -10.33
N LYS A 63 6.75 37.25 -9.62
CA LYS A 63 7.79 36.56 -8.86
C LYS A 63 8.31 35.36 -9.65
N LEU A 64 9.63 35.32 -9.87
CA LEU A 64 10.32 34.11 -10.33
C LEU A 64 10.58 33.24 -9.10
N ILE A 65 9.91 32.08 -9.00
CA ILE A 65 10.08 31.16 -7.87
C ILE A 65 10.77 29.90 -8.38
N ASP A 66 11.70 29.37 -7.59
CA ASP A 66 12.31 28.08 -7.85
C ASP A 66 11.25 26.97 -7.77
N TYR A 67 11.20 26.12 -8.79
CA TYR A 67 10.24 25.00 -8.88
C TYR A 67 10.39 24.04 -7.69
N ARG A 68 11.61 23.86 -7.16
CA ARG A 68 11.88 22.93 -6.06
C ARG A 68 11.14 23.28 -4.76
N VAL A 69 10.87 24.57 -4.54
CA VAL A 69 10.23 25.10 -3.33
C VAL A 69 8.75 25.44 -3.58
N SER A 70 8.27 25.21 -4.81
CA SER A 70 6.90 25.52 -5.18
C SER A 70 5.93 24.47 -4.65
N GLU A 71 4.79 24.92 -4.12
CA GLU A 71 3.65 24.07 -3.79
C GLU A 71 3.14 23.31 -5.03
N LEU A 72 3.27 23.93 -6.20
CA LEU A 72 2.93 23.37 -7.52
C LEU A 72 3.59 22.02 -7.78
N ARG A 73 4.85 21.83 -7.36
CA ARG A 73 5.57 20.55 -7.53
C ARG A 73 4.88 19.41 -6.80
N VAL A 74 4.39 19.66 -5.59
CA VAL A 74 3.70 18.64 -4.78
C VAL A 74 2.32 18.35 -5.37
N VAL A 75 1.60 19.37 -5.85
CA VAL A 75 0.30 19.19 -6.49
C VAL A 75 0.43 18.37 -7.77
N GLU A 76 1.39 18.66 -8.65
CA GLU A 76 1.61 17.89 -9.89
C GLU A 76 2.00 16.43 -9.62
N LEU A 77 2.70 16.14 -8.51
CA LEU A 77 3.09 14.79 -8.12
C LEU A 77 1.94 13.98 -7.49
N LEU A 78 1.06 14.66 -6.74
CA LEU A 78 -0.10 14.04 -6.09
C LEU A 78 -1.29 13.89 -7.05
N ASP A 79 -1.35 14.68 -8.11
CA ASP A 79 -2.42 14.61 -9.10
C ASP A 79 -2.39 13.27 -9.86
N GLY A 80 -3.52 12.56 -9.87
CA GLY A 80 -3.63 11.22 -10.44
C GLY A 80 -2.88 10.10 -9.69
N LEU A 81 -2.33 10.34 -8.48
CA LEU A 81 -1.71 9.29 -7.66
C LEU A 81 -2.75 8.23 -7.25
N CYS A 82 -3.95 8.67 -6.84
CA CYS A 82 -5.01 7.77 -6.41
C CYS A 82 -5.48 6.83 -7.54
N ASP A 83 -5.46 7.29 -8.79
CA ASP A 83 -5.87 6.46 -9.94
C ASP A 83 -4.90 5.31 -10.19
N LYS A 84 -3.60 5.54 -10.00
CA LYS A 84 -2.54 4.51 -10.14
C LYS A 84 -2.56 3.49 -9.00
N MET A 85 -3.09 3.84 -7.84
CA MET A 85 -3.13 2.97 -6.66
C MET A 85 -4.20 1.86 -6.74
N GLN A 86 -5.17 1.96 -7.66
CA GLN A 86 -6.28 1.00 -7.76
C GLN A 86 -5.78 -0.42 -8.11
N ASP A 87 -4.74 -0.52 -8.93
CA ASP A 87 -4.18 -1.79 -9.42
C ASP A 87 -3.42 -2.59 -8.36
N TYR A 88 -2.96 -1.95 -7.28
CA TYR A 88 -2.19 -2.60 -6.21
C TYR A 88 -3.04 -3.54 -5.32
N THR A 89 -4.36 -3.45 -5.41
CA THR A 89 -5.30 -4.19 -4.54
C THR A 89 -5.59 -5.63 -5.01
N LEU A 90 -5.44 -5.93 -6.31
CA LEU A 90 -5.96 -7.19 -6.89
C LEU A 90 -4.99 -8.37 -6.78
N GLU A 91 -3.67 -8.16 -6.94
CA GLU A 91 -2.73 -9.29 -6.95
C GLU A 91 -2.43 -9.88 -5.57
N LYS A 92 -2.40 -9.04 -4.53
CA LYS A 92 -1.98 -9.44 -3.18
C LYS A 92 -3.06 -10.24 -2.46
N VAL A 93 -4.33 -9.88 -2.65
CA VAL A 93 -5.48 -10.58 -2.04
C VAL A 93 -5.58 -12.01 -2.58
N ASN A 94 -5.37 -12.22 -3.88
CA ASN A 94 -5.50 -13.55 -4.49
C ASN A 94 -4.39 -14.53 -4.02
N LYS A 95 -3.14 -14.05 -3.90
CA LYS A 95 -2.03 -14.86 -3.36
C LYS A 95 -2.21 -15.15 -1.87
N LYS A 96 -2.62 -14.16 -1.07
CA LYS A 96 -2.85 -14.31 0.37
C LYS A 96 -4.03 -15.23 0.66
N LEU A 97 -5.12 -15.09 -0.09
CA LEU A 97 -6.30 -15.95 0.01
C LEU A 97 -5.96 -17.41 -0.35
N LYS A 98 -5.19 -17.62 -1.42
CA LYS A 98 -4.70 -18.97 -1.78
C LYS A 98 -3.84 -19.58 -0.69
N HIS A 99 -2.90 -18.82 -0.13
CA HIS A 99 -2.00 -19.32 0.91
C HIS A 99 -2.75 -19.62 2.21
N MET A 100 -3.67 -18.74 2.60
CA MET A 100 -4.52 -18.94 3.78
C MET A 100 -5.45 -20.14 3.61
N LEU A 101 -6.05 -20.32 2.42
CA LEU A 101 -6.86 -21.49 2.10
C LEU A 101 -6.03 -22.77 2.14
N MET A 102 -4.79 -22.74 1.63
CA MET A 102 -3.90 -23.90 1.63
C MET A 102 -3.49 -24.29 3.06
N ILE A 103 -3.15 -23.33 3.91
CA ILE A 103 -2.84 -23.56 5.33
C ILE A 103 -4.08 -24.10 6.06
N PHE A 104 -5.26 -23.51 5.82
CA PHE A 104 -6.51 -23.98 6.39
C PHE A 104 -6.82 -25.43 6.00
N LEU A 105 -6.66 -25.78 4.72
CA LEU A 105 -6.84 -27.15 4.22
C LEU A 105 -5.85 -28.13 4.87
N LEU A 106 -4.57 -27.78 4.98
CA LEU A 106 -3.57 -28.63 5.65
C LEU A 106 -3.88 -28.86 7.13
N ILE A 107 -4.37 -27.82 7.82
CA ILE A 107 -4.80 -27.93 9.22
C ILE A 107 -6.03 -28.85 9.33
N VAL A 108 -7.04 -28.65 8.48
CA VAL A 108 -8.26 -29.48 8.46
C VAL A 108 -7.93 -30.94 8.12
N GLU A 109 -7.09 -31.19 7.12
CA GLU A 109 -6.64 -32.54 6.75
C GLU A 109 -5.80 -33.20 7.85
N GLY A 110 -4.94 -32.43 8.52
CA GLY A 110 -4.16 -32.91 9.67
C GLY A 110 -5.05 -33.30 10.85
N TYR A 111 -6.11 -32.53 11.10
CA TYR A 111 -7.11 -32.82 12.14
C TYR A 111 -7.97 -34.03 11.80
N LEU A 112 -8.40 -34.19 10.54
CA LEU A 112 -9.16 -35.36 10.09
C LEU A 112 -8.37 -36.66 10.31
N ARG A 113 -7.06 -36.65 10.02
CA ARG A 113 -6.15 -37.78 10.30
C ARG A 113 -6.02 -38.06 11.80
N LYS A 114 -5.93 -37.03 12.63
CA LYS A 114 -5.77 -37.17 14.09
C LYS A 114 -7.04 -37.67 14.79
N LEU A 115 -8.22 -37.23 14.34
CA LEU A 115 -9.52 -37.74 14.81
C LEU A 115 -9.75 -39.17 14.36
N LYS A 116 -9.32 -39.54 13.15
CA LYS A 116 -9.41 -40.92 12.67
C LYS A 116 -8.56 -41.89 13.50
N MET A 117 -7.38 -41.49 13.94
CA MET A 117 -6.58 -42.31 14.88
C MET A 117 -7.19 -42.40 16.29
N SER A 118 -7.96 -41.39 16.74
CA SER A 118 -8.63 -41.42 18.04
C SER A 118 -9.91 -42.25 18.08
N TRP A 119 -10.45 -42.67 16.93
CA TRP A 119 -11.68 -43.48 16.81
C TRP A 119 -11.39 -44.97 16.55
N GLN A 120 -10.12 -45.36 16.44
CA GLN A 120 -9.68 -46.75 16.26
C GLN A 120 -9.02 -47.36 17.52
N ASN A 121 -9.07 -46.67 18.66
CA ASN A 121 -8.62 -47.16 19.97
C ASN A 121 -9.74 -46.97 21.00
#